data_AF-A0AAW7IL64-F1
#
_entry.id   AF-A0AAW7IL64-F1
#
_cell.length_a   1.000
_cell.length_b   1.000
_cell.length_c   1.000
_cell.angle_alpha   90.00
_cell.angle_beta   90.00
_cell.angle_gamma   90.00
#
_symmetry.space_group_name_H-M   'P 1'
#
loop_
_entity.id
_entity.type
_entity.pdbx_description
1 polymer ?
#
loop_
_entity_poly.entity_id
_entity_poly.type
_entity_poly.pdbx_seq_one_letter_code
_entity_poly.pdbx_strand_id
1 'polypeptide(L)'
;MKKQLLKISEREEFVELYSDTNDLRKFRVAKILKVSDAFVVAANITSTGLYDGYSLLYLESIHQINVNTKYIKKIKRLYMAKKQNHIEFVDGNEDLLLSFLDFAHENNFMVSVELFNAGYGDVQGFIKNLEDDIFVISMVNEVGELDGEAFIKSDAIHTITCDGENEFNLMHLYFRK
;
A
#
# COMPACT_ATOMS: atom_id res chain seq x y z
N MET A 1 -18.42 -4.34 -1.80
CA MET A 1 -17.51 -3.18 -1.98
C MET A 1 -16.94 -3.07 -3.41
N LYS A 2 -16.49 -4.18 -4.01
CA LYS A 2 -15.83 -4.22 -5.35
C LYS A 2 -16.40 -3.30 -6.43
N LYS A 3 -17.72 -3.37 -6.69
CA LYS A 3 -18.38 -2.59 -7.76
C LYS A 3 -18.22 -1.08 -7.58
N GLN A 4 -18.22 -0.60 -6.34
CA GLN A 4 -18.05 0.81 -6.01
C GLN A 4 -16.61 1.26 -6.26
N LEU A 5 -15.63 0.45 -5.84
CA LEU A 5 -14.20 0.71 -6.08
C LEU A 5 -13.86 0.75 -7.57
N LEU A 6 -14.40 -0.16 -8.39
CA LEU A 6 -14.21 -0.15 -9.84
C LEU A 6 -14.70 1.15 -10.50
N LYS A 7 -15.87 1.65 -10.08
CA LYS A 7 -16.39 2.94 -10.58
C LYS A 7 -15.55 4.13 -10.15
N ILE A 8 -14.91 4.03 -8.98
CA ILE A 8 -14.04 5.07 -8.44
C ILE A 8 -12.70 5.09 -9.19
N SER A 9 -12.11 3.91 -9.46
CA SER A 9 -10.84 3.80 -10.19
C SER A 9 -10.93 4.38 -11.60
N GLU A 10 -12.05 4.21 -12.30
CA GLU A 10 -12.29 4.80 -13.64
C GLU A 10 -12.27 6.34 -13.66
N ARG A 11 -12.45 6.99 -12.50
CA ARG A 11 -12.59 8.45 -12.39
C ARG A 11 -11.38 9.14 -11.76
N GLU A 12 -10.39 8.36 -11.34
CA GLU A 12 -9.21 8.85 -10.60
C GLU A 12 -9.59 9.75 -9.40
N GLU A 13 -10.71 9.42 -8.74
CA GLU A 13 -11.21 10.17 -7.59
C GLU A 13 -10.40 9.84 -6.33
N PHE A 14 -10.27 10.85 -5.45
CA PHE A 14 -9.69 10.68 -4.13
C PHE A 14 -10.77 10.18 -3.19
N VAL A 15 -10.43 9.24 -2.32
CA VAL A 15 -11.37 8.63 -1.38
C VAL A 15 -10.82 8.56 0.03
N GLU A 16 -11.69 8.55 1.02
CA GLU A 16 -11.39 8.10 2.38
C GLU A 16 -11.70 6.60 2.42
N LEU A 17 -10.70 5.78 2.66
CA LEU A 17 -10.81 4.32 2.65
C LEU A 17 -10.61 3.78 4.07
N TYR A 18 -11.63 3.05 4.55
CA TYR A 18 -11.67 2.46 5.88
C TYR A 18 -11.55 0.94 5.75
N SER A 19 -10.42 0.39 6.19
CA SER A 19 -10.08 -1.03 6.09
C SER A 19 -9.63 -1.66 7.41
N ASP A 20 -9.34 -0.85 8.42
CA ASP A 20 -8.90 -1.32 9.74
C ASP A 20 -10.13 -1.75 10.55
N THR A 21 -10.34 -3.06 10.70
CA THR A 21 -11.50 -3.59 11.45
C THR A 21 -11.31 -3.49 12.96
N ASN A 22 -10.12 -3.15 13.44
CA ASN A 22 -9.82 -2.95 14.86
C ASN A 22 -10.06 -1.48 15.29
N ASP A 23 -9.89 -0.50 14.39
CA ASP A 23 -10.32 0.89 14.58
C ASP A 23 -11.11 1.44 13.38
N LEU A 24 -12.44 1.32 13.47
CA LEU A 24 -13.40 1.74 12.44
C LEU A 24 -13.41 3.26 12.13
N ARG A 25 -12.68 4.08 12.90
CA ARG A 25 -12.58 5.54 12.66
C ARG A 25 -11.35 5.89 11.83
N LYS A 26 -10.39 4.98 11.74
CA LYS A 26 -9.14 5.19 11.02
C LYS A 26 -9.39 4.96 9.53
N PHE A 27 -8.91 5.90 8.74
CA PHE A 27 -8.99 5.84 7.29
C PHE A 27 -7.73 6.39 6.65
N ARG A 28 -7.57 6.04 5.37
CA ARG A 28 -6.49 6.50 4.50
C ARG A 28 -7.10 7.38 3.42
N VAL A 29 -6.39 8.40 2.97
CA VAL A 29 -6.78 9.10 1.73
C VAL A 29 -6.00 8.50 0.58
N ALA A 30 -6.68 8.06 -0.46
CA ALA A 30 -6.01 7.41 -1.59
C ALA A 30 -6.74 7.64 -2.93
N LYS A 31 -6.02 7.37 -4.02
CA LYS A 31 -6.61 7.08 -5.33
C LYS A 31 -6.62 5.57 -5.53
N ILE A 32 -7.72 5.03 -6.03
CA ILE A 32 -7.82 3.59 -6.36
C ILE A 32 -7.22 3.37 -7.74
N LEU A 33 -6.16 2.54 -7.82
CA LEU A 33 -5.45 2.26 -9.06
C LEU A 33 -5.98 0.99 -9.73
N LYS A 34 -6.15 -0.08 -8.94
CA LYS A 34 -6.63 -1.37 -9.45
C LYS A 34 -7.44 -2.12 -8.40
N VAL A 35 -8.35 -2.96 -8.86
CA VAL A 35 -9.26 -3.76 -8.05
C VAL A 35 -9.37 -5.15 -8.67
N SER A 36 -9.04 -6.19 -7.91
CA SER A 36 -9.27 -7.60 -8.28
C SER A 36 -10.42 -8.19 -7.46
N ASP A 37 -10.58 -9.52 -7.48
CA ASP A 37 -11.52 -10.21 -6.57
C ASP A 37 -11.04 -10.21 -5.12
N ALA A 38 -9.74 -10.29 -4.89
CA ALA A 38 -9.16 -10.40 -3.55
C ALA A 38 -8.58 -9.09 -3.01
N PHE A 39 -8.03 -8.23 -3.88
CA PHE A 39 -7.21 -7.09 -3.45
C PHE A 39 -7.57 -5.77 -4.14
N VAL A 40 -7.12 -4.69 -3.53
CA VAL A 40 -7.19 -3.32 -4.04
C VAL A 40 -5.82 -2.68 -3.96
N VAL A 41 -5.33 -2.15 -5.08
CA VAL A 41 -4.11 -1.32 -5.11
C VAL A 41 -4.50 0.15 -5.07
N ALA A 42 -3.90 0.89 -4.14
CA ALA A 42 -4.19 2.30 -3.92
C ALA A 42 -2.91 3.14 -3.79
N ALA A 43 -2.93 4.34 -4.37
CA ALA A 43 -1.91 5.37 -4.21
C ALA A 43 -2.28 6.28 -3.04
N ASN A 44 -1.46 6.30 -2.00
CA ASN A 44 -1.78 6.92 -0.71
C ASN A 44 -1.33 8.38 -0.65
N ILE A 45 -2.08 9.16 0.12
CA ILE A 45 -1.89 10.59 0.20
C ILE A 45 -2.03 11.01 1.66
N THR A 46 -1.02 11.72 2.16
CA THR A 46 -1.05 12.21 3.54
C THR A 46 -2.17 13.23 3.75
N SER A 47 -2.51 13.46 5.02
CA SER A 47 -3.46 14.51 5.44
C SER A 47 -3.03 15.94 5.07
N THR A 48 -1.79 16.12 4.61
CA THR A 48 -1.27 17.41 4.12
C THR A 48 -1.17 17.45 2.59
N GLY A 49 -1.67 16.43 1.89
CA GLY A 49 -1.63 16.33 0.43
C GLY A 49 -0.23 16.08 -0.10
N LEU A 50 0.58 15.29 0.60
CA LEU A 50 1.86 14.77 0.08
C LEU A 50 1.66 13.34 -0.43
N TYR A 51 2.49 12.94 -1.38
CA TYR A 51 2.72 11.54 -1.72
C TYR A 51 3.00 10.71 -0.45
N ASP A 52 2.45 9.49 -0.39
CA ASP A 52 2.62 8.58 0.75
C ASP A 52 2.68 7.11 0.31
N GLY A 53 3.32 6.87 -0.84
CA GLY A 53 3.53 5.52 -1.36
C GLY A 53 2.25 4.83 -1.81
N TYR A 54 2.27 3.50 -1.74
CA TYR A 54 1.19 2.63 -2.23
C TYR A 54 0.78 1.62 -1.18
N SER A 55 -0.39 1.03 -1.39
CA SER A 55 -0.85 -0.10 -0.61
C SER A 55 -1.61 -1.12 -1.43
N LEU A 56 -1.37 -2.38 -1.12
CA LEU A 56 -2.23 -3.50 -1.46
C LEU A 56 -3.10 -3.82 -0.23
N LEU A 57 -4.42 -3.77 -0.40
CA LEU A 57 -5.39 -3.95 0.67
C LEU A 57 -6.28 -5.14 0.36
N TYR A 58 -6.54 -6.00 1.35
CA TYR A 58 -7.52 -7.06 1.19
C TYR A 58 -8.93 -6.47 1.00
N LEU A 59 -9.63 -6.87 -0.07
CA LEU A 59 -10.88 -6.23 -0.48
C LEU A 59 -11.98 -6.36 0.57
N GLU A 60 -12.06 -7.52 1.22
CA GLU A 60 -13.08 -7.80 2.22
C GLU A 60 -12.85 -7.05 3.55
N SER A 61 -11.65 -6.49 3.79
CA SER A 61 -11.42 -5.64 4.98
C SER A 61 -12.01 -4.23 4.81
N ILE A 62 -12.28 -3.80 3.58
CA ILE A 62 -12.79 -2.47 3.27
C ILE A 62 -14.29 -2.40 3.59
N HIS A 63 -14.61 -1.82 4.74
CA HIS A 63 -15.98 -1.74 5.25
C HIS A 63 -16.66 -0.40 4.94
N GLN A 64 -15.89 0.67 4.67
CA GLN A 64 -16.46 1.97 4.34
C GLN A 64 -15.57 2.76 3.35
N ILE A 65 -16.23 3.51 2.46
CA ILE A 65 -15.59 4.47 1.56
C ILE A 65 -16.39 5.76 1.58
N ASN A 66 -15.73 6.88 1.85
CA ASN A 66 -16.34 8.19 1.66
C ASN A 66 -15.75 8.88 0.44
N VAL A 67 -16.61 9.54 -0.32
CA VAL A 67 -16.25 10.30 -1.52
C VAL A 67 -16.76 11.72 -1.40
N ASN A 68 -16.11 12.66 -2.11
CA ASN A 68 -16.56 14.05 -2.23
C ASN A 68 -16.74 14.83 -0.92
N THR A 69 -16.10 14.41 0.17
CA THR A 69 -16.11 15.12 1.45
C THR A 69 -15.37 16.46 1.34
N LYS A 70 -15.65 17.38 2.27
CA LYS A 70 -14.89 18.65 2.37
C LYS A 70 -13.40 18.38 2.64
N TYR A 71 -13.11 17.33 3.41
CA TYR A 71 -11.76 16.91 3.73
C TYR A 71 -11.01 16.45 2.47
N ILE A 72 -11.57 15.50 1.69
CA ILE A 72 -10.99 15.06 0.41
C ILE A 72 -10.74 16.24 -0.54
N LYS A 73 -11.70 17.16 -0.66
CA LYS A 73 -11.56 18.36 -1.52
C LYS A 73 -10.38 19.24 -1.07
N LYS A 74 -10.14 19.39 0.24
CA LYS A 74 -8.96 20.08 0.77
C LYS A 74 -7.68 19.32 0.38
N ILE A 75 -7.62 18.01 0.58
CA ILE A 75 -6.44 17.19 0.27
C ILE A 75 -6.10 17.25 -1.22
N LYS A 76 -7.09 17.11 -2.10
CA LYS A 76 -6.91 17.23 -3.56
C LYS A 76 -6.31 18.59 -3.95
N ARG A 77 -6.78 19.68 -3.35
CA ARG A 77 -6.21 21.03 -3.60
C ARG A 77 -4.75 21.13 -3.16
N LEU A 78 -4.40 20.57 -2.00
CA LEU A 78 -3.02 20.56 -1.50
C LEU A 78 -2.10 19.72 -2.38
N TYR A 79 -2.54 18.52 -2.76
CA TYR A 79 -1.80 17.61 -3.63
C TYR A 79 -1.44 18.27 -4.97
N MET A 80 -2.41 18.92 -5.60
CA MET A 80 -2.20 19.66 -6.86
C MET A 80 -1.31 20.90 -6.67
N ALA A 81 -1.52 21.69 -5.61
CA ALA A 81 -0.72 22.89 -5.33
C ALA A 81 0.76 22.56 -5.07
N LYS A 82 1.03 21.40 -4.45
CA LYS A 82 2.36 20.87 -4.18
C LYS A 82 2.96 20.08 -5.35
N LYS A 83 2.27 20.03 -6.50
CA LYS A 83 2.70 19.31 -7.72
C LYS A 83 3.10 17.86 -7.45
N GLN A 84 2.40 17.20 -6.54
CA GLN A 84 2.66 15.81 -6.19
C GLN A 84 2.23 14.90 -7.35
N ASN A 85 2.93 13.78 -7.49
CA ASN A 85 2.59 12.73 -8.45
C ASN A 85 2.90 11.36 -7.85
N HIS A 86 2.23 10.32 -8.33
CA HIS A 86 2.60 8.92 -8.11
C HIS A 86 3.15 8.38 -9.43
N ILE A 87 4.18 7.52 -9.38
CA ILE A 87 4.57 6.74 -10.55
C ILE A 87 3.41 5.83 -10.97
N GLU A 88 3.36 5.48 -12.25
CA GLU A 88 2.31 4.64 -12.77
C GLU A 88 2.46 3.21 -12.24
N PHE A 89 1.38 2.67 -11.68
CA PHE A 89 1.29 1.26 -11.33
C PHE A 89 0.91 0.45 -12.57
N VAL A 90 1.80 -0.45 -13.00
CA VAL A 90 1.55 -1.33 -14.15
C VAL A 90 1.06 -2.67 -13.65
N ASP A 91 -0.17 -3.03 -14.01
CA ASP A 91 -0.74 -4.34 -13.71
C ASP A 91 -0.30 -5.36 -14.78
N GLY A 92 0.85 -6.01 -14.53
CA GLY A 92 1.52 -6.89 -15.48
C GLY A 92 1.12 -8.36 -15.42
N ASN A 93 0.42 -8.79 -14.37
CA ASN A 93 0.09 -10.19 -14.10
C ASN A 93 -1.43 -10.42 -14.02
N GLU A 94 -1.85 -11.68 -14.13
CA GLU A 94 -3.25 -12.07 -13.86
C GLU A 94 -3.60 -11.96 -12.36
N ASP A 95 -2.60 -12.12 -11.49
CA ASP A 95 -2.72 -11.95 -10.04
C ASP A 95 -2.24 -10.56 -9.62
N LEU A 96 -3.16 -9.79 -9.02
CA LEU A 96 -2.89 -8.44 -8.55
C LEU A 96 -1.86 -8.38 -7.41
N LEU A 97 -1.77 -9.42 -6.57
CA LEU A 97 -0.72 -9.50 -5.55
C LEU A 97 0.65 -9.59 -6.23
N LEU A 98 0.81 -10.45 -7.22
CA LEU A 98 2.07 -10.58 -7.97
C LEU A 98 2.41 -9.27 -8.69
N SER A 99 1.46 -8.64 -9.38
CA SER A 99 1.65 -7.32 -9.98
C SER A 99 2.14 -6.26 -8.97
N PHE A 100 1.61 -6.27 -7.74
CA PHE A 100 2.05 -5.35 -6.69
C PHE A 100 3.46 -5.63 -6.19
N LEU A 101 3.79 -6.92 -6.01
CA LEU A 101 5.11 -7.34 -5.56
C LEU A 101 6.18 -7.07 -6.62
N ASP A 102 5.90 -7.35 -7.89
CA ASP A 102 6.76 -7.00 -9.01
C ASP A 102 6.98 -5.49 -9.09
N PHE A 103 5.91 -4.70 -8.99
CA PHE A 103 6.02 -3.24 -8.98
C PHE A 103 6.91 -2.71 -7.85
N ALA A 104 6.77 -3.24 -6.63
CA ALA A 104 7.62 -2.84 -5.51
C ALA A 104 9.07 -3.30 -5.71
N HIS A 105 9.29 -4.50 -6.23
CA HIS A 105 10.62 -5.04 -6.52
C HIS A 105 11.34 -4.25 -7.63
N GLU A 106 10.69 -4.00 -8.76
CA GLU A 106 11.26 -3.26 -9.90
C GLU A 106 11.64 -1.82 -9.54
N ASN A 107 10.88 -1.19 -8.64
CA ASN A 107 11.18 0.15 -8.15
C ASN A 107 12.11 0.18 -6.93
N ASN A 108 12.61 -1.00 -6.49
CA ASN A 108 13.45 -1.16 -5.31
C ASN A 108 12.85 -0.52 -4.06
N PHE A 109 11.53 -0.66 -3.89
CA PHE A 109 10.82 -0.17 -2.72
C PHE A 109 10.99 -1.13 -1.55
N MET A 110 11.24 -0.53 -0.39
CA MET A 110 11.03 -1.22 0.87
C MET A 110 9.54 -1.40 1.10
N VAL A 111 9.16 -2.60 1.52
CA VAL A 111 7.78 -2.98 1.82
C VAL A 111 7.60 -3.22 3.31
N SER A 112 6.43 -2.89 3.83
CA SER A 112 5.95 -3.32 5.13
C SER A 112 4.71 -4.20 4.93
N VAL A 113 4.70 -5.36 5.57
CA VAL A 113 3.65 -6.37 5.45
C VAL A 113 2.97 -6.55 6.80
N GLU A 114 1.66 -6.36 6.81
CA GLU A 114 0.80 -6.69 7.94
C GLU A 114 0.15 -8.06 7.70
N LEU A 115 0.29 -8.97 8.67
CA LEU A 115 -0.21 -10.33 8.62
C LEU A 115 -1.46 -10.46 9.50
N PHE A 116 -2.48 -11.16 9.01
CA PHE A 116 -3.72 -11.49 9.75
C PHE A 116 -4.42 -10.30 10.46
N ASN A 117 -4.15 -9.05 10.05
CA ASN A 117 -4.64 -7.84 10.71
C ASN A 117 -4.20 -7.76 12.19
N ALA A 118 -2.99 -8.21 12.49
CA ALA A 118 -2.38 -8.18 13.82
C ALA A 118 -1.94 -6.77 14.25
N GLY A 119 -2.03 -5.77 13.36
CA GLY A 119 -1.54 -4.42 13.57
C GLY A 119 -0.35 -4.08 12.68
N TYR A 120 0.40 -3.05 13.04
CA TYR A 120 1.36 -2.46 12.11
C TYR A 120 2.58 -3.35 11.83
N GLY A 121 2.77 -3.71 10.54
CA GLY A 121 4.04 -4.07 9.92
C GLY A 121 4.83 -5.18 10.62
N ASP A 122 4.29 -6.40 10.62
CA ASP A 122 4.94 -7.57 11.22
C ASP A 122 6.27 -7.94 10.55
N VAL A 123 6.38 -7.68 9.24
CA VAL A 123 7.59 -7.93 8.46
C VAL A 123 7.86 -6.75 7.54
N GLN A 124 9.10 -6.26 7.51
CA GLN A 124 9.52 -5.18 6.62
C GLN A 124 10.85 -5.51 5.94
N GLY A 125 11.04 -5.06 4.70
CA GLY A 125 12.28 -5.32 3.95
C GLY A 125 12.12 -5.23 2.44
N PHE A 126 12.98 -5.93 1.70
CA PHE A 126 12.95 -5.97 0.24
C PHE A 126 12.42 -7.32 -0.27
N ILE A 127 11.58 -7.28 -1.30
CA ILE A 127 11.11 -8.49 -1.98
C ILE A 127 12.30 -9.15 -2.68
N LYS A 128 12.48 -10.46 -2.47
CA LYS A 128 13.55 -11.25 -3.11
C LYS A 128 13.03 -12.17 -4.19
N ASN A 129 12.01 -12.96 -3.87
CA ASN A 129 11.46 -13.95 -4.79
C ASN A 129 9.98 -14.22 -4.50
N LEU A 130 9.31 -14.73 -5.53
CA LEU A 130 7.94 -15.24 -5.51
C LEU A 130 7.99 -16.69 -5.96
N GLU A 131 7.68 -17.61 -5.06
CA GLU A 131 7.63 -19.04 -5.34
C GLU A 131 6.27 -19.58 -4.90
N ASP A 132 5.45 -19.98 -5.88
CA ASP A 132 4.10 -20.49 -5.66
C ASP A 132 3.22 -19.53 -4.82
N ASP A 133 2.79 -19.96 -3.63
CA ASP A 133 1.98 -19.20 -2.66
C ASP A 133 2.83 -18.56 -1.55
N ILE A 134 4.15 -18.57 -1.68
CA ILE A 134 5.10 -18.04 -0.71
C ILE A 134 5.92 -16.92 -1.34
N PHE A 135 5.98 -15.78 -0.65
CA PHE A 135 6.89 -14.69 -1.01
C PHE A 135 7.98 -14.53 0.04
N VAL A 136 9.17 -14.17 -0.45
CA VAL A 136 10.38 -14.05 0.38
C VAL A 136 10.77 -12.59 0.51
N ILE A 137 10.92 -12.13 1.76
CA ILE A 137 11.41 -10.79 2.09
C ILE A 137 12.80 -10.91 2.73
N SER A 138 13.76 -10.15 2.21
CA SER A 138 15.02 -9.86 2.91
C SER A 138 14.73 -8.80 3.97
N MET A 139 14.63 -9.22 5.23
CA MET A 139 14.15 -8.36 6.30
C MET A 139 15.14 -7.25 6.63
N VAL A 140 14.59 -6.10 7.03
CA VAL A 140 15.35 -4.97 7.55
C VAL A 140 14.82 -4.63 8.94
N ASN A 141 15.67 -4.65 9.95
CA ASN A 141 15.28 -4.30 11.33
C ASN A 141 15.06 -2.78 11.48
N GLU A 142 14.55 -2.34 12.62
CA GLU A 142 14.21 -0.93 12.88
C GLU A 142 15.38 0.07 12.79
N VAL A 143 16.64 -0.41 12.85
CA VAL A 143 17.85 0.41 12.71
C VAL A 143 18.44 0.38 11.30
N GLY A 144 17.75 -0.21 10.32
CA GLY A 144 18.17 -0.24 8.91
C GLY A 144 19.18 -1.34 8.59
N GLU A 145 19.25 -2.40 9.37
CA GLU A 145 20.14 -3.53 9.12
C GLU A 145 19.42 -4.76 8.58
N LEU A 146 20.10 -5.50 7.69
CA LEU A 146 19.58 -6.77 7.20
C LEU A 146 19.45 -7.76 8.36
N ASP A 147 18.27 -8.37 8.48
CA ASP A 147 17.93 -9.25 9.60
C ASP A 147 17.36 -10.58 9.11
N GLY A 148 18.10 -11.25 8.22
CA GLY A 148 17.69 -12.54 7.67
C GLY A 148 16.54 -12.45 6.65
N GLU A 149 15.79 -13.53 6.53
CA GLU A 149 14.73 -13.70 5.52
C GLU A 149 13.43 -14.17 6.17
N ALA A 150 12.31 -13.65 5.67
CA ALA A 150 10.97 -14.13 6.01
C ALA A 150 10.34 -14.83 4.80
N PHE A 151 9.72 -15.98 5.06
CA PHE A 151 8.92 -16.74 4.10
C PHE A 151 7.46 -16.59 4.52
N ILE A 152 6.65 -15.94 3.69
CA ILE A 152 5.29 -15.55 4.04
C ILE A 152 4.32 -16.13 3.03
N LYS A 153 3.24 -16.74 3.54
CA LYS A 153 2.15 -17.22 2.70
C LYS A 153 1.28 -16.07 2.23
N SER A 154 0.87 -16.11 0.97
CA SER A 154 -0.01 -15.11 0.37
C SER A 154 -1.36 -14.96 1.11
N ASP A 155 -1.89 -16.06 1.66
CA ASP A 155 -3.16 -16.05 2.42
C ASP A 155 -3.06 -15.39 3.82
N ALA A 156 -1.84 -15.19 4.32
CA ALA A 156 -1.59 -14.49 5.57
C ALA A 156 -1.59 -12.96 5.41
N ILE A 157 -1.44 -12.46 4.18
CA ILE A 157 -1.32 -11.02 3.91
C ILE A 157 -2.66 -10.34 4.18
N HIS A 158 -2.65 -9.38 5.09
CA HIS A 158 -3.75 -8.45 5.27
C HIS A 158 -3.56 -7.17 4.44
N THR A 159 -2.37 -6.60 4.50
CA THR A 159 -2.01 -5.38 3.78
C THR A 159 -0.51 -5.35 3.51
N ILE A 160 -0.12 -4.78 2.38
CA ILE A 160 1.26 -4.42 2.08
C ILE A 160 1.31 -2.93 1.81
N THR A 161 2.24 -2.21 2.42
CA THR A 161 2.56 -0.82 2.09
C THR A 161 3.98 -0.73 1.55
N CYS A 162 4.22 0.22 0.64
CA CYS A 162 5.56 0.47 0.11
C CYS A 162 5.74 1.95 -0.22
N ASP A 163 6.97 2.43 -0.11
CA ASP A 163 7.38 3.82 -0.44
C ASP A 163 6.58 4.92 0.31
N GLY A 164 6.00 4.59 1.46
CA GLY A 164 5.39 5.54 2.39
C GLY A 164 6.44 6.17 3.31
N GLU A 165 6.01 7.09 4.18
CA GLU A 165 6.92 7.78 5.10
C GLU A 165 7.76 6.82 5.97
N ASN A 166 7.14 5.75 6.48
CA ASN A 166 7.82 4.76 7.32
C ASN A 166 8.91 4.01 6.54
N GLU A 167 8.54 3.48 5.37
CA GLU A 167 9.46 2.76 4.48
C GLU A 167 10.59 3.68 4.00
N PHE A 168 10.28 4.94 3.69
CA PHE A 168 11.27 5.94 3.28
C PHE A 168 12.28 6.25 4.40
N ASN A 169 11.82 6.42 5.64
CA ASN A 169 12.67 6.65 6.79
C ASN A 169 13.61 5.46 7.03
N LEU A 170 13.09 4.24 6.92
CA LEU A 170 13.89 3.04 7.10
C LEU A 170 14.90 2.84 5.97
N MET A 171 14.52 3.15 4.73
CA MET A 171 15.43 3.22 3.59
C MET A 171 16.60 4.19 3.84
N HIS A 172 16.35 5.34 4.48
CA HIS A 172 17.42 6.27 4.84
C HIS A 172 18.41 5.70 5.85
N LEU A 173 17.94 4.91 6.81
CA LEU A 173 18.82 4.22 7.76
C LEU A 173 19.64 3.14 7.04
N TYR A 174 19.01 2.39 6.15
CA TYR A 174 19.65 1.32 5.37
C TYR A 174 20.82 1.83 4.51
N PHE A 175 20.67 2.96 3.80
CA PHE A 175 21.71 3.50 2.92
C PHE A 175 22.82 4.29 3.62
N ARG A 176 22.68 4.62 4.90
CA ARG A 176 23.68 5.43 5.65
C ARG A 176 24.81 4.60 6.26
N LYS A 177 25.02 3.40 5.77
CA LYS A 177 26.11 2.50 6.16
C LYS A 177 27.41 2.81 5.43
#